data_AF-A0A1J1LG04-F1
#
_entry.id   AF-A0A1J1LG04-F1
#
_cell.length_a   1.000
_cell.length_b   1.000
_cell.length_c   1.000
_cell.angle_alpha   90.00
_cell.angle_beta   90.00
_cell.angle_gamma   90.00
#
_symmetry.space_group_name_H-M   'P 1'
#
loop_
_entity.id
_entity.type
_entity.pdbx_description
1 polymer ?
#
loop_
_entity_poly.entity_id
_entity_poly.type
_entity_poly.pdbx_seq_one_letter_code
_entity_poly.pdbx_strand_id
1 'polypeptide(L)'
;MVTFYGNESDGETTLELAQTDLTVLMTGDLQIYPSQSLMPTALEIAVRVDQAVYDCVYLSLAVMNQCQMVTADERFYNSIARDVLSPYLCWIENLL
;
A
#
# COMPACT_ATOMS: atom_id res chain seq x y z
N MET A 1 -2.63 2.93 -0.31
CA MET A 1 -3.23 4.13 -0.90
C MET A 1 -4.73 3.95 -0.81
N VAL A 2 -5.43 4.74 0.00
CA VAL A 2 -6.90 4.67 0.09
C VAL A 2 -7.44 5.59 -0.98
N THR A 3 -8.19 5.04 -1.94
CA THR A 3 -8.84 5.79 -3.00
C THR A 3 -10.28 6.06 -2.57
N PHE A 4 -10.66 7.34 -2.51
CA PHE A 4 -12.00 7.79 -2.17
C PHE A 4 -12.92 7.61 -3.38
N TYR A 5 -13.95 6.75 -3.25
CA TYR A 5 -15.05 6.65 -4.20
C TYR A 5 -16.22 7.49 -3.69
N GLY A 6 -16.15 8.80 -3.94
CA GLY A 6 -17.31 9.69 -3.84
C GLY A 6 -18.15 9.56 -5.10
N ASN A 7 -19.43 9.22 -4.94
CA ASN A 7 -20.39 9.20 -6.03
C ASN A 7 -20.71 10.64 -6.49
N GLU A 8 -20.79 10.78 -7.82
CA GLU A 8 -21.31 11.92 -8.60
C GLU A 8 -20.32 13.00 -9.07
N SER A 9 -19.99 12.88 -10.37
CA SER A 9 -20.00 13.92 -11.40
C SER A 9 -19.16 15.20 -11.18
N ASP A 10 -18.09 15.32 -11.98
CA ASP A 10 -17.15 16.46 -12.07
C ASP A 10 -16.17 16.67 -10.90
N GLY A 11 -15.14 15.82 -10.85
CA GLY A 11 -13.74 16.26 -10.93
C GLY A 11 -13.07 17.04 -9.78
N GLU A 12 -13.77 17.57 -8.78
CA GLU A 12 -13.12 18.30 -7.69
C GLU A 12 -13.59 17.79 -6.31
N THR A 13 -12.81 16.89 -5.72
CA THR A 13 -12.85 16.71 -4.26
C THR A 13 -12.43 18.02 -3.62
N THR A 14 -13.34 18.71 -2.95
CA THR A 14 -12.99 19.90 -2.18
C THR A 14 -12.04 19.50 -1.05
N LEU A 15 -11.12 20.39 -0.67
CA LEU A 15 -10.20 20.13 0.44
C LEU A 15 -10.94 19.74 1.73
N GLU A 16 -12.11 20.32 1.96
CA GLU A 16 -12.97 20.04 3.11
C GLU A 16 -13.52 18.60 3.09
N LEU A 17 -13.96 18.11 1.93
CA LEU A 17 -14.38 16.73 1.77
C LEU A 17 -13.20 15.77 1.97
N ALA A 18 -12.05 16.05 1.36
CA ALA A 18 -10.84 15.23 1.53
C ALA A 18 -10.37 15.16 3.00
N GLN A 19 -10.48 16.26 3.74
CA GLN A 19 -10.14 16.30 5.18
C GLN A 19 -11.12 15.51 6.03
N THR A 20 -12.40 15.58 5.70
CA THR A 20 -13.46 14.80 6.37
C THR A 20 -13.20 13.31 6.16
N ASP A 21 -12.99 12.92 4.92
CA ASP A 21 -12.67 11.56 4.50
C ASP A 21 -11.38 11.02 5.14
N LEU A 22 -10.32 11.83 5.22
CA LEU A 22 -9.09 11.47 5.93
C LEU A 22 -9.33 11.27 7.43
N THR A 23 -10.18 12.09 8.05
CA THR A 23 -10.53 11.97 9.47
C THR A 23 -11.25 10.66 9.75
N VAL A 24 -12.15 10.24 8.85
CA VAL A 24 -12.81 8.93 8.94
C VAL A 24 -11.78 7.79 8.91
N LEU A 25 -10.80 7.85 8.00
CA LEU A 25 -9.74 6.85 7.95
C LEU A 25 -8.89 6.82 9.22
N MET A 26 -8.52 8.00 9.74
CA MET A 26 -7.68 8.12 10.94
C MET A 26 -8.38 7.66 12.23
N THR A 27 -9.71 7.61 12.25
CA THR A 27 -10.50 7.16 13.41
C THR A 27 -10.89 5.68 13.33
N GLY A 28 -10.56 5.01 12.21
CA GLY A 28 -10.69 3.56 12.09
C GLY A 28 -9.71 2.79 12.99
N ASP A 29 -9.90 1.49 13.09
CA ASP A 29 -9.01 0.58 13.81
C ASP A 29 -7.72 0.31 13.00
N LEU A 30 -6.88 1.34 12.91
CA LEU A 30 -5.61 1.30 12.20
C LEU A 30 -4.47 0.90 13.15
N GLN A 31 -3.80 -0.20 12.83
CA GLN A 31 -2.57 -0.59 13.50
C GLN A 31 -1.37 0.10 12.87
N ILE A 32 -0.64 0.89 13.67
CA ILE A 32 0.54 1.63 13.23
C ILE A 32 1.80 0.84 13.62
N TYR A 33 2.65 0.54 12.63
CA TYR A 33 3.90 -0.18 12.82
C TYR A 33 5.13 0.72 12.57
N PRO A 34 6.19 0.63 13.38
CA PRO A 34 7.40 1.43 13.19
C PRO A 34 8.24 0.91 12.00
N SER A 35 8.42 1.76 10.99
CA SER A 35 9.16 1.41 9.77
C SER A 35 10.65 1.13 10.00
N GLN A 36 11.27 1.74 11.02
CA GLN A 36 12.71 1.61 11.31
C GLN A 36 13.17 0.15 11.40
N SER A 37 12.35 -0.71 12.01
CA SER A 37 12.66 -2.15 12.16
C SER A 37 12.59 -2.94 10.86
N LEU A 38 11.86 -2.43 9.87
CA LEU A 38 11.63 -3.06 8.57
C LEU A 38 12.67 -2.65 7.52
N MET A 39 13.38 -1.54 7.75
CA MET A 39 14.31 -0.94 6.78
C MET A 39 15.39 -1.91 6.27
N PRO A 40 16.01 -2.78 7.09
CA PRO A 40 17.01 -3.73 6.58
C PRO A 40 16.42 -4.68 5.54
N THR A 41 15.30 -5.33 5.86
CA THR A 41 14.60 -6.25 4.96
C THR A 41 14.03 -5.54 3.74
N ALA A 42 13.47 -4.34 3.92
CA ALA A 42 12.96 -3.52 2.82
C ALA A 42 14.05 -3.17 1.81
N LEU A 43 15.25 -2.84 2.28
CA LEU A 43 16.40 -2.54 1.41
C LEU A 43 16.86 -3.77 0.63
N GLU A 44 16.93 -4.95 1.27
CA GLU A 44 17.25 -6.21 0.61
C GLU A 44 16.26 -6.56 -0.51
N ILE A 45 14.96 -6.38 -0.23
CA ILE A 45 13.90 -6.58 -1.23
C ILE A 45 14.05 -5.57 -2.37
N ALA A 46 14.21 -4.28 -2.05
CA ALA A 46 14.31 -3.20 -3.02
C ALA A 46 15.45 -3.40 -4.02
N VAL A 47 16.64 -3.80 -3.54
CA VAL A 47 17.79 -4.11 -4.40
C VAL A 47 17.49 -5.31 -5.30
N ARG A 48 16.82 -6.33 -4.77
CA ARG A 48 16.54 -7.58 -5.49
C ARG A 48 15.49 -7.43 -6.58
N VAL A 49 14.48 -6.58 -6.37
CA VAL A 49 13.35 -6.38 -7.30
C VAL A 49 13.44 -5.08 -8.09
N ASP A 50 14.52 -4.31 -7.91
CA ASP A 50 14.77 -3.01 -8.54
C ASP A 50 13.61 -2.01 -8.32
N GLN A 51 13.16 -1.89 -7.07
CA GLN A 51 12.05 -0.99 -6.66
C GLN A 51 12.49 0.02 -5.61
N ALA A 52 11.67 1.05 -5.38
CA ALA A 52 11.92 2.00 -4.31
C ALA A 52 11.82 1.31 -2.93
N VAL A 53 12.70 1.71 -2.01
CA VAL A 53 12.72 1.15 -0.65
C VAL A 53 11.39 1.35 0.06
N TYR A 54 10.71 2.48 -0.16
CA TYR A 54 9.43 2.77 0.49
C TYR A 54 8.32 1.78 0.14
N ASP A 55 8.19 1.36 -1.12
CA ASP A 55 7.22 0.32 -1.50
C ASP A 55 7.57 -1.02 -0.84
N CYS A 56 8.86 -1.30 -0.73
CA CYS A 56 9.37 -2.51 -0.09
C CYS A 56 9.21 -2.49 1.44
N VAL A 57 9.06 -1.33 2.10
CA VAL A 57 8.74 -1.25 3.54
C VAL A 57 7.35 -1.82 3.80
N TYR A 58 6.35 -1.47 2.98
CA TYR A 58 5.00 -2.01 3.13
C TYR A 58 4.94 -3.50 2.79
N LEU A 59 5.66 -3.94 1.76
CA LEU A 59 5.76 -5.37 1.45
C LEU A 59 6.45 -6.16 2.57
N SER A 60 7.50 -5.60 3.19
CA SER A 60 8.16 -6.21 4.36
C SER A 60 7.22 -6.35 5.55
N LEU A 61 6.37 -5.34 5.78
CA LEU A 61 5.35 -5.39 6.83
C LEU A 61 4.32 -6.50 6.58
N ALA A 62 3.89 -6.67 5.33
CA ALA A 62 2.95 -7.71 4.93
C ALA A 62 3.54 -9.11 5.13
N VAL A 63 4.81 -9.31 4.74
CA VAL A 63 5.54 -10.56 4.98
C VAL A 63 5.65 -10.85 6.48
N MET A 64 6.04 -9.86 7.29
CA MET A 64 6.18 -10.00 8.75
C MET A 64 4.86 -10.39 9.42
N ASN A 65 3.74 -9.81 8.99
CA ASN A 65 2.40 -10.08 9.54
C ASN A 65 1.66 -11.24 8.83
N GLN A 66 2.31 -11.90 7.87
CA GLN A 66 1.72 -13.00 7.10
C GLN A 66 0.38 -12.62 6.43
N CYS A 67 0.29 -11.39 5.92
CA CYS A 67 -0.89 -10.86 5.26
C CYS A 67 -0.54 -10.30 3.88
N GLN A 68 -1.54 -9.84 3.14
CA GLN A 68 -1.31 -9.24 1.82
C GLN A 68 -1.23 -7.71 1.93
N MET A 69 -0.22 -7.13 1.29
CA MET A 69 -0.21 -5.72 0.95
C MET A 69 -1.14 -5.50 -0.24
N VAL A 70 -2.15 -4.66 -0.09
CA VAL A 70 -2.98 -4.20 -1.21
C VAL A 70 -2.33 -2.99 -1.86
N THR A 71 -2.14 -3.02 -3.18
CA THR A 71 -1.57 -1.91 -3.95
C THR A 71 -2.43 -1.52 -5.14
N ALA A 72 -2.47 -0.22 -5.41
CA ALA A 72 -3.01 0.37 -6.64
C ALA A 72 -1.88 0.82 -7.60
N ASP A 73 -0.62 0.58 -7.24
CA ASP A 73 0.53 0.79 -8.12
C ASP A 73 0.77 -0.44 -8.98
N GLU A 74 0.33 -0.37 -10.23
CA GLU A 74 0.45 -1.45 -11.21
C GLU A 74 1.91 -1.77 -11.54
N ARG A 75 2.78 -0.75 -11.60
CA ARG A 75 4.21 -0.95 -11.91
C ARG A 75 4.88 -1.74 -10.81
N PHE A 76 4.63 -1.38 -9.55
CA PHE A 76 5.13 -2.12 -8.40
C PHE A 76 4.56 -3.54 -8.39
N TYR A 77 3.24 -3.72 -8.58
CA TYR A 77 2.62 -5.04 -8.65
C TYR A 77 3.28 -5.95 -9.68
N ASN A 78 3.48 -5.45 -10.90
CA ASN A 78 4.10 -6.19 -11.98
C ASN A 78 5.59 -6.51 -11.72
N SER A 79 6.31 -5.64 -11.01
CA SER A 79 7.72 -5.89 -10.64
C SER A 79 7.88 -7.07 -9.67
N ILE A 80 6.90 -7.29 -8.79
CA ILE A 80 6.90 -8.36 -7.78
C ILE A 80 6.28 -9.66 -8.31
N ALA A 81 5.53 -9.63 -9.42
CA ALA A 81 4.75 -10.76 -9.92
C ALA A 81 5.55 -12.07 -10.15
N ARG A 82 6.86 -11.97 -10.42
CA ARG A 82 7.75 -13.14 -10.63
C ARG A 82 8.61 -13.48 -9.42
N ASP A 83 8.40 -12.75 -8.33
CA ASP A 83 9.17 -12.87 -7.10
C ASP A 83 8.54 -13.90 -6.15
N VAL A 84 9.36 -14.47 -5.26
CA VAL A 84 8.87 -15.34 -4.17
C VAL A 84 7.92 -14.61 -3.22
N LEU A 85 7.94 -13.27 -3.21
CA LEU A 85 7.06 -12.43 -2.42
C LEU A 85 5.72 -12.11 -3.08
N SER A 86 5.48 -12.55 -4.32
CA SER A 86 4.20 -12.35 -5.02
C SER A 86 2.95 -12.77 -4.23
N PRO A 87 2.94 -13.83 -3.38
CA PRO A 87 1.75 -14.16 -2.58
C PRO A 87 1.36 -13.10 -1.55
N TYR A 88 2.32 -12.24 -1.15
CA TYR A 88 2.11 -11.17 -0.16
C TYR A 88 1.64 -9.86 -0.80
N LEU A 89 1.39 -9.82 -2.11
CA LEU A 89 0.94 -8.64 -2.81
C LEU A 89 -0.39 -8.90 -3.51
N CYS A 90 -1.35 -7.99 -3.32
CA CYS A 90 -2.69 -8.07 -3.90
C CYS A 90 -2.96 -6.80 -4.72
N TRP A 91 -3.41 -7.00 -5.96
CA TRP A 91 -3.88 -5.92 -6.82
C TRP A 91 -5.25 -5.43 -6.35
N ILE A 92 -5.45 -4.12 -6.23
CA ILE A 92 -6.68 -3.56 -5.66
C ILE A 92 -7.94 -3.97 -6.44
N GLU A 93 -7.87 -4.13 -7.76
CA GLU A 93 -9.05 -4.52 -8.55
C GLU A 93 -9.50 -5.97 -8.29
N ASN A 94 -8.66 -6.80 -7.66
CA ASN A 94 -9.09 -8.14 -7.23
C ASN A 94 -10.04 -8.10 -6.02
N LEU A 95 -10.24 -6.93 -5.42
CA LEU A 95 -11.11 -6.71 -4.26
C LEU A 95 -12.41 -5.95 -4.60
N LEU A 96 -12.55 -5.51 -5.85
CA LEU A 96 -13.71 -4.78 -6.38
C LEU A 96 -14.65 -5.72 -7.12
#